data_AF-R7M005-F1
#
_entry.id   AF-R7M005-F1
#
_cell.length_a   1.000
_cell.length_b   1.000
_cell.length_c   1.000
_cell.angle_alpha   90.00
_cell.angle_beta   90.00
_cell.angle_gamma   90.00
#
_symmetry.space_group_name_H-M   'P 1'
#
loop_
_entity.id
_entity.type
_entity.pdbx_description
1 polymer ?
#
loop_
_entity_poly.entity_id
_entity_poly.type
_entity_poly.pdbx_seq_one_letter_code
_entity_poly.pdbx_strand_id
1 'polypeptide(L)'
;MQLLIDKELNSTDKIFKPDFNSKSGRELLAFYLQTKFRQIFLYDKKQEVPIINLINGDFITRFCRRLINKPTKHLLIGITGESASGKSTICREIKNVIEQFSMPVTVLSTDNYFNDISALINKYGSFDNLRDNGYDVDAPTSFQLDTLRSDLEDLADGIDVKAPMYLPNGTGVSMPKALDVPSQKIIVVEGIATMYENVKDVFDIKIYVETENELRKNRFMSRAIEERNQSEENAMKHWHYIADAGEKYVKPFRKEADLVLNGNSDLGYFAQILEYIYTITNNFQ
;
A
#
# COMPACT_ATOMS: atom_id res chain seq x y z
N MET A 1 -8.05 -8.48 19.43
CA MET A 1 -8.31 -7.03 19.28
C MET A 1 -9.76 -6.70 19.63
N GLN A 2 -10.72 -7.61 19.39
CA GLN A 2 -12.12 -7.50 19.83
C GLN A 2 -12.34 -6.94 21.24
N LEU A 3 -11.59 -7.42 22.24
CA LEU A 3 -11.70 -6.93 23.62
C LEU A 3 -11.41 -5.43 23.77
N LEU A 4 -10.54 -4.84 22.94
CA LEU A 4 -10.30 -3.40 22.94
C LEU A 4 -11.45 -2.65 22.25
N ILE A 5 -12.00 -3.20 21.17
CA ILE A 5 -13.19 -2.65 20.48
C ILE A 5 -14.37 -2.60 21.45
N ASP A 6 -14.68 -3.71 22.13
CA ASP A 6 -15.80 -3.80 23.06
C ASP A 6 -15.63 -2.83 24.23
N LYS A 7 -14.40 -2.67 24.74
CA LYS A 7 -14.10 -1.67 25.77
C LYS A 7 -14.32 -0.25 25.29
N GLU A 8 -13.95 0.05 24.05
CA GLU A 8 -14.16 1.38 23.47
C GLU A 8 -15.65 1.70 23.32
N LEU A 9 -16.41 0.77 22.74
CA LEU A 9 -17.84 0.93 22.50
C LEU A 9 -18.63 1.14 23.80
N ASN A 10 -18.28 0.38 24.84
CA ASN A 10 -18.97 0.39 26.13
C ASN A 10 -18.39 1.39 27.14
N SER A 11 -17.36 2.15 26.79
CA SER A 11 -16.79 3.16 27.68
C SER A 11 -17.82 4.25 27.99
N THR A 12 -18.01 4.57 29.27
CA THR A 12 -18.79 5.73 29.73
C THR A 12 -18.01 7.03 29.63
N ASP A 13 -16.67 6.94 29.59
CA ASP A 13 -15.75 8.08 29.52
C ASP A 13 -15.39 8.37 28.06
N LYS A 14 -16.39 8.75 27.25
CA LYS A 14 -16.19 9.16 25.86
C LYS A 14 -15.74 10.61 25.81
N ILE A 15 -14.77 10.91 24.94
CA ILE A 15 -14.42 12.30 24.67
C ILE A 15 -15.52 12.93 23.82
N PHE A 16 -15.85 14.19 24.07
CA PHE A 16 -16.69 14.97 23.18
C PHE A 16 -16.08 15.00 21.78
N LYS A 17 -16.93 14.87 20.75
CA LYS A 17 -16.47 14.96 19.36
C LYS A 17 -15.68 16.26 19.14
N PRO A 18 -14.38 16.20 18.80
CA PRO A 18 -13.61 17.40 18.56
C PRO A 18 -14.13 18.13 17.31
N ASP A 19 -14.07 19.47 17.31
CA ASP A 19 -14.34 20.24 16.09
C ASP A 19 -13.17 20.12 15.11
N PHE A 20 -13.32 19.25 14.12
CA PHE A 20 -12.30 18.97 13.11
C PHE A 20 -12.03 20.16 12.17
N ASN A 21 -12.91 21.17 12.13
CA ASN A 21 -12.68 22.39 11.36
C ASN A 21 -11.77 23.37 12.10
N SER A 22 -11.74 23.32 13.44
CA SER A 22 -10.80 24.08 14.27
C SER A 22 -9.44 23.41 14.39
N LYS A 23 -8.36 24.20 14.51
CA LYS A 23 -7.02 23.67 14.76
C LYS A 23 -6.94 22.97 16.12
N SER A 24 -7.52 23.55 17.15
CA SER A 24 -7.55 23.00 18.52
C SER A 24 -8.28 21.67 18.60
N GLY A 25 -9.41 21.51 17.90
CA GLY A 25 -10.11 20.23 17.82
C GLY A 25 -9.29 19.15 17.10
N ARG A 26 -8.55 19.52 16.04
CA ARG A 26 -7.60 18.60 15.39
C ARG A 26 -6.41 18.22 16.28
N GLU A 27 -5.90 19.15 17.07
CA GLU A 27 -4.84 18.88 18.05
C GLU A 27 -5.33 17.92 19.14
N LEU A 28 -6.57 18.07 19.60
CA LEU A 28 -7.20 17.16 20.56
C LEU A 28 -7.37 15.75 19.98
N LEU A 29 -7.89 15.64 18.74
CA LEU A 29 -7.99 14.36 18.03
C LEU A 29 -6.61 13.70 17.88
N ALA A 30 -5.61 14.47 17.44
CA ALA A 30 -4.25 13.98 17.28
C ALA A 30 -3.71 13.43 18.60
N PHE A 31 -3.79 14.17 19.70
CA PHE A 31 -3.36 13.72 21.03
C PHE A 31 -4.03 12.40 21.45
N TYR A 32 -5.34 12.31 21.22
CA TYR A 32 -6.10 11.08 21.49
C TYR A 32 -5.61 9.90 20.63
N LEU A 33 -5.45 10.10 19.33
CA LEU A 33 -4.98 9.06 18.40
C LEU A 33 -3.56 8.58 18.74
N GLN A 34 -2.65 9.45 19.21
CA GLN A 34 -1.32 9.02 19.65
C GLN A 34 -1.39 7.93 20.72
N THR A 35 -2.30 8.08 21.68
CA THR A 35 -2.48 7.11 22.77
C THR A 35 -3.06 5.81 22.24
N LYS A 36 -4.06 5.88 21.35
CA LYS A 36 -4.73 4.70 20.79
C LYS A 36 -3.84 3.91 19.83
N PHE A 37 -3.04 4.57 18.98
CA PHE A 37 -2.04 3.89 18.16
C PHE A 37 -1.00 3.16 19.02
N ARG A 38 -0.52 3.78 20.10
CA ARG A 38 0.39 3.08 21.05
C ARG A 38 -0.27 1.85 21.67
N GLN A 39 -1.57 1.90 21.98
CA GLN A 39 -2.31 0.73 22.48
C GLN A 39 -2.37 -0.39 21.44
N ILE A 40 -2.69 -0.08 20.18
CA ILE A 40 -2.67 -1.05 19.07
C ILE A 40 -1.29 -1.73 19.02
N PHE A 41 -0.22 -0.95 19.00
CA PHE A 41 1.15 -1.49 18.86
C PHE A 41 1.58 -2.35 20.05
N LEU A 42 1.24 -1.94 21.28
CA LEU A 42 1.51 -2.74 22.47
C LEU A 42 0.67 -4.03 22.53
N TYR A 43 -0.54 -4.01 21.98
CA TYR A 43 -1.41 -5.17 21.92
C TYR A 43 -0.97 -6.17 20.84
N ASP A 44 -0.58 -5.66 19.65
CA ASP A 44 -0.05 -6.46 18.55
C ASP A 44 1.26 -7.15 18.92
N LYS A 45 2.19 -6.43 19.56
CA LYS A 45 3.47 -7.00 20.04
C LYS A 45 3.30 -8.20 20.99
N LYS A 46 2.13 -8.37 21.62
CA LYS A 46 1.82 -9.49 22.53
C LYS A 46 1.16 -10.67 21.82
N GLN A 47 0.80 -10.56 20.55
CA GLN A 47 0.27 -11.69 19.79
C GLN A 47 1.36 -12.72 19.55
N GLU A 48 0.97 -13.99 19.38
CA GLU A 48 1.89 -15.07 19.00
C GLU A 48 2.52 -14.80 17.63
N VAL A 49 1.72 -14.28 16.70
CA VAL A 49 2.17 -13.80 15.38
C VAL A 49 1.74 -12.35 15.21
N PRO A 50 2.58 -11.37 15.59
CA PRO A 50 2.29 -9.96 15.37
C PRO A 50 2.16 -9.65 13.88
N ILE A 51 1.28 -8.72 13.54
CA ILE A 51 1.20 -8.19 12.18
C ILE A 51 2.19 -7.05 11.94
N ILE A 52 2.56 -6.28 12.97
CA ILE A 52 3.45 -5.14 12.82
C ILE A 52 4.86 -5.57 13.26
N ASN A 53 5.70 -5.86 12.27
CA ASN A 53 7.09 -6.23 12.50
C ASN A 53 7.90 -5.04 13.03
N LEU A 54 7.70 -3.85 12.45
CA LEU A 54 8.42 -2.63 12.82
C LEU A 54 7.57 -1.38 12.62
N ILE A 55 7.93 -0.34 13.37
CA ILE A 55 7.30 0.97 13.33
C ILE A 55 8.40 2.02 13.34
N ASN A 56 8.32 3.00 12.44
CA ASN A 56 9.21 4.14 12.49
C ASN A 56 8.90 5.01 13.73
N GLY A 57 9.92 5.32 14.52
CA GLY A 57 9.77 6.00 15.81
C GLY A 57 9.10 7.38 15.73
N ASP A 58 9.17 8.05 14.58
CA ASP A 58 8.56 9.35 14.36
C ASP A 58 7.19 9.31 13.65
N PHE A 59 6.75 8.13 13.19
CA PHE A 59 5.54 7.96 12.37
C PHE A 59 4.31 8.60 13.02
N ILE A 60 4.00 8.20 14.27
CA ILE A 60 2.83 8.72 15.00
C ILE A 60 2.85 10.25 15.03
N THR A 61 4.02 10.84 15.30
CA THR A 61 4.18 12.29 15.39
C THR A 61 3.98 12.97 14.04
N ARG A 62 4.58 12.42 12.97
CA ARG A 62 4.41 12.94 11.60
C ARG A 62 2.96 12.84 11.13
N PHE A 63 2.32 11.69 11.35
CA PHE A 63 0.93 11.47 10.99
C PHE A 63 -0.01 12.44 11.73
N CYS A 64 0.17 12.62 13.04
CA CYS A 64 -0.60 13.59 13.82
C CYS A 64 -0.44 15.02 13.31
N ARG A 65 0.80 15.45 13.00
CA ARG A 65 1.06 16.77 12.41
C ARG A 65 0.39 16.92 11.04
N ARG A 66 0.38 15.86 10.23
CA ARG A 66 -0.30 15.85 8.93
C ARG A 66 -1.81 16.08 9.07
N LEU A 67 -2.46 15.45 10.04
CA LEU A 67 -3.89 15.65 10.32
C LEU A 67 -4.19 17.10 10.75
N ILE A 68 -3.34 17.69 11.60
CA ILE A 68 -3.53 19.06 12.11
C ILE A 68 -3.34 20.11 11.01
N ASN A 69 -2.27 19.96 10.21
CA ASN A 69 -1.79 21.01 9.32
C ASN A 69 -2.35 20.95 7.90
N LYS A 70 -2.82 19.79 7.42
CA LYS A 70 -3.35 19.62 6.06
C LYS A 70 -4.75 18.98 6.08
N PRO A 71 -5.74 19.52 6.82
CA PRO A 71 -7.02 18.84 7.04
C PRO A 71 -7.89 18.66 5.79
N THR A 72 -7.64 19.43 4.74
CA THR A 72 -8.39 19.39 3.47
C THR A 72 -7.84 18.37 2.48
N LYS A 73 -6.55 18.02 2.59
CA LYS A 73 -5.88 17.05 1.70
C LYS A 73 -6.36 15.64 2.02
N HIS A 74 -6.69 14.88 0.98
CA HIS A 74 -7.07 13.47 1.08
C HIS A 74 -5.89 12.63 1.58
N LEU A 75 -6.18 11.51 2.23
CA LEU A 75 -5.17 10.66 2.86
C LEU A 75 -4.60 9.66 1.87
N LEU A 76 -3.29 9.73 1.62
CA LEU A 76 -2.58 8.80 0.74
C LEU A 76 -1.81 7.74 1.53
N ILE A 77 -2.11 6.47 1.24
CA ILE A 77 -1.46 5.30 1.83
C ILE A 77 -0.70 4.56 0.73
N GLY A 78 0.62 4.51 0.83
CA GLY A 78 1.48 3.79 -0.11
C GLY A 78 1.87 2.42 0.46
N ILE A 79 1.66 1.35 -0.30
CA ILE A 79 1.95 -0.03 0.09
C ILE A 79 2.98 -0.63 -0.89
N THR A 80 4.19 -0.85 -0.39
CA THR A 80 5.27 -1.52 -1.10
C THR A 80 5.67 -2.84 -0.43
N GLY A 81 6.68 -3.51 -0.98
CA GLY A 81 7.13 -4.84 -0.62
C GLY A 81 7.48 -5.61 -1.88
N GLU A 82 8.43 -6.53 -1.82
CA GLU A 82 8.89 -7.18 -3.04
C GLU A 82 7.79 -8.15 -3.57
N SER A 83 7.90 -8.68 -4.78
CA SER A 83 6.82 -9.50 -5.38
C SER A 83 6.37 -10.69 -4.52
N ALA A 84 5.09 -11.06 -4.58
CA ALA A 84 4.49 -12.13 -3.76
C ALA A 84 4.55 -11.97 -2.22
N SER A 85 4.93 -10.80 -1.70
CA SER A 85 4.88 -10.53 -0.24
C SER A 85 3.47 -10.37 0.32
N GLY A 86 2.45 -10.15 -0.51
CA GLY A 86 1.06 -9.98 -0.05
C GLY A 86 0.55 -8.55 0.00
N LYS A 87 1.27 -7.58 -0.58
CA LYS A 87 0.82 -6.18 -0.77
C LYS A 87 -0.64 -6.06 -1.23
N SER A 88 -0.96 -6.70 -2.35
CA SER A 88 -2.30 -6.63 -2.95
C SER A 88 -3.36 -7.31 -2.08
N THR A 89 -2.97 -8.29 -1.25
CA THR A 89 -3.85 -8.91 -0.24
C THR A 89 -4.15 -7.93 0.89
N ILE A 90 -3.12 -7.29 1.47
CA ILE A 90 -3.28 -6.25 2.50
C ILE A 90 -4.08 -5.07 1.97
N CYS A 91 -3.80 -4.62 0.75
CA CYS A 91 -4.55 -3.55 0.09
C CYS A 91 -6.03 -3.90 -0.07
N ARG A 92 -6.33 -5.14 -0.49
CA ARG A 92 -7.71 -5.62 -0.62
C ARG A 92 -8.41 -5.68 0.73
N GLU A 93 -7.72 -6.11 1.78
CA GLU A 93 -8.29 -6.15 3.12
C GLU A 93 -8.61 -4.76 3.65
N ILE A 94 -7.70 -3.79 3.46
CA ILE A 94 -7.95 -2.37 3.79
C ILE A 94 -9.20 -1.87 3.06
N LYS A 95 -9.29 -2.12 1.74
CA LYS A 95 -10.45 -1.74 0.92
C LYS A 95 -11.73 -2.36 1.47
N ASN A 96 -11.75 -3.66 1.68
CA ASN A 96 -12.92 -4.41 2.14
C ASN A 96 -13.45 -3.87 3.47
N VAL A 97 -12.56 -3.64 4.46
CA VAL A 97 -12.96 -3.14 5.78
C VAL A 97 -13.49 -1.71 5.69
N ILE A 98 -12.85 -0.82 4.92
CA ILE A 98 -13.34 0.55 4.73
C ILE A 98 -14.72 0.56 4.05
N GLU A 99 -14.93 -0.29 3.03
CA GLU A 99 -16.23 -0.42 2.36
C GLU A 99 -17.32 -1.00 3.27
N GLN A 100 -17.00 -1.92 4.19
CA GLN A 100 -17.93 -2.43 5.20
C GLN A 100 -18.48 -1.32 6.10
N PHE A 101 -17.70 -0.27 6.36
CA PHE A 101 -18.12 0.92 7.11
C PHE A 101 -18.77 2.00 6.24
N SER A 102 -19.13 1.69 4.99
CA SER A 102 -19.76 2.63 4.04
C SER A 102 -18.93 3.90 3.80
N MET A 103 -17.62 3.81 3.92
CA MET A 103 -16.69 4.89 3.62
C MET A 103 -16.13 4.69 2.21
N PRO A 104 -16.06 5.72 1.36
CA PRO A 104 -15.51 5.56 0.03
C PRO A 104 -13.98 5.52 0.06
N VAL A 105 -13.40 4.60 -0.71
CA VAL A 105 -11.95 4.39 -0.83
C VAL A 105 -11.56 4.23 -2.30
N THR A 106 -10.45 4.85 -2.68
CA THR A 106 -9.83 4.66 -3.99
C THR A 106 -8.67 3.69 -3.85
N VAL A 107 -8.56 2.73 -4.77
CA VAL A 107 -7.40 1.84 -4.88
C VAL A 107 -6.73 2.04 -6.23
N LEU A 108 -5.43 2.27 -6.23
CA LEU A 108 -4.61 2.46 -7.43
C LEU A 108 -3.40 1.52 -7.40
N SER A 109 -3.18 0.77 -8.48
CA SER A 109 -1.97 -0.02 -8.63
C SER A 109 -0.92 0.75 -9.43
N THR A 110 0.32 0.78 -8.94
CA THR A 110 1.44 1.39 -9.68
C THR A 110 1.86 0.60 -10.90
N ASP A 111 1.44 -0.67 -11.00
CA ASP A 111 1.66 -1.51 -12.20
C ASP A 111 0.95 -0.91 -13.43
N ASN A 112 -0.09 -0.09 -13.24
CA ASN A 112 -0.74 0.64 -14.33
C ASN A 112 0.19 1.67 -15.00
N TYR A 113 1.26 2.08 -14.33
CA TYR A 113 2.20 3.11 -14.76
C TYR A 113 3.47 2.53 -15.37
N PHE A 114 3.51 1.25 -15.75
CA PHE A 114 4.59 0.75 -16.59
C PHE A 114 4.67 1.53 -17.91
N ASN A 115 5.89 1.72 -18.41
CA ASN A 115 6.13 2.29 -19.73
C ASN A 115 5.57 1.38 -20.83
N ASP A 116 5.18 1.97 -21.95
CA ASP A 116 4.89 1.18 -23.15
C ASP A 116 6.19 0.61 -23.71
N ILE A 117 6.29 -0.71 -23.70
CA ILE A 117 7.45 -1.46 -24.21
C ILE A 117 7.07 -2.36 -25.39
N SER A 118 5.90 -2.16 -26.00
CA SER A 118 5.41 -2.99 -27.11
C SER A 118 6.36 -2.97 -28.31
N ALA A 119 6.95 -1.82 -28.63
CA ALA A 119 7.96 -1.70 -29.68
C ALA A 119 9.25 -2.47 -29.35
N LEU A 120 9.66 -2.51 -28.07
CA LEU A 120 10.80 -3.30 -27.63
C LEU A 120 10.50 -4.80 -27.75
N ILE A 121 9.32 -5.24 -27.28
CA ILE A 121 8.91 -6.64 -27.40
C ILE A 121 8.88 -7.08 -28.87
N ASN A 122 8.31 -6.26 -29.76
CA ASN A 122 8.31 -6.53 -31.20
C ASN A 122 9.73 -6.67 -31.77
N LYS A 123 10.68 -5.87 -31.29
CA LYS A 123 12.10 -5.93 -31.69
C LYS A 123 12.80 -7.21 -31.23
N TYR A 124 12.54 -7.67 -30.00
CA TYR A 124 13.17 -8.88 -29.44
C TYR A 124 12.36 -10.17 -29.68
N GLY A 125 11.16 -10.05 -30.27
CA GLY A 125 10.28 -11.15 -30.65
C GLY A 125 9.35 -11.63 -29.53
N SER A 126 9.73 -11.48 -28.26
CA SER A 126 8.90 -11.81 -27.11
C SER A 126 9.30 -11.01 -25.86
N PHE A 127 8.41 -10.97 -24.87
CA PHE A 127 8.69 -10.37 -23.56
C PHE A 127 9.85 -11.09 -22.85
N ASP A 128 9.87 -12.42 -22.88
CA ASP A 128 10.93 -13.22 -22.27
C ASP A 128 12.28 -12.94 -22.94
N ASN A 129 12.34 -12.86 -24.27
CA ASN A 129 13.56 -12.51 -24.99
C ASN A 129 14.04 -11.09 -24.65
N LEU A 130 13.13 -10.12 -24.54
CA LEU A 130 13.48 -8.75 -24.13
C LEU A 130 14.14 -8.75 -22.75
N ARG A 131 13.58 -9.50 -21.80
CA ARG A 131 14.12 -9.64 -20.44
C ARG A 131 15.47 -10.36 -20.42
N ASP A 132 15.62 -11.42 -21.21
CA ASP A 132 16.87 -12.17 -21.37
C ASP A 132 17.99 -11.32 -21.95
N ASN A 133 17.64 -10.30 -22.74
CA ASN A 133 18.54 -9.29 -23.27
C ASN A 133 18.81 -8.13 -22.29
N GLY A 134 18.45 -8.29 -21.02
CA GLY A 134 18.82 -7.37 -19.93
C GLY A 134 17.83 -6.25 -19.68
N TYR A 135 16.62 -6.30 -20.22
CA TYR A 135 15.58 -5.33 -19.86
C TYR A 135 15.06 -5.60 -18.44
N ASP A 136 15.29 -4.64 -17.55
CA ASP A 136 14.88 -4.71 -16.15
C ASP A 136 13.48 -4.10 -15.98
N VAL A 137 12.47 -4.97 -15.99
CA VAL A 137 11.05 -4.58 -15.94
C VAL A 137 10.71 -3.85 -14.64
N ASP A 138 11.37 -4.21 -13.55
CA ASP A 138 11.07 -3.70 -12.21
C ASP A 138 11.94 -2.50 -11.82
N ALA A 139 12.83 -2.02 -12.71
CA ALA A 139 13.63 -0.83 -12.48
C ALA A 139 12.77 0.45 -12.44
N PRO A 140 13.14 1.49 -11.66
CA PRO A 140 12.45 2.78 -11.66
C PRO A 140 12.24 3.38 -13.06
N THR A 141 13.24 3.22 -13.94
CA THR A 141 13.20 3.69 -15.34
C THR A 141 12.15 3.00 -16.21
N SER A 142 11.56 1.89 -15.74
CA SER A 142 10.51 1.14 -16.45
C SER A 142 9.11 1.65 -16.12
N PHE A 143 8.99 2.67 -15.25
CA PHE A 143 7.73 3.29 -14.84
C PHE A 143 7.64 4.76 -15.29
N GLN A 144 6.42 5.22 -15.52
CA GLN A 144 6.04 6.60 -15.77
C GLN A 144 5.97 7.38 -14.43
N LEU A 145 7.10 7.50 -13.73
CA LEU A 145 7.14 8.02 -12.35
C LEU A 145 6.67 9.48 -12.23
N ASP A 146 6.97 10.33 -13.22
CA ASP A 146 6.50 11.72 -13.22
C ASP A 146 4.97 11.80 -13.34
N THR A 147 4.37 11.00 -14.23
CA THR A 147 2.92 10.88 -14.37
C THR A 147 2.30 10.34 -13.08
N LEU A 148 2.87 9.26 -12.51
CA LEU A 148 2.41 8.69 -11.25
C LEU A 148 2.43 9.73 -10.13
N ARG A 149 3.54 10.46 -9.98
CA ARG A 149 3.65 11.51 -8.96
C ARG A 149 2.59 12.59 -9.15
N SER A 150 2.44 13.10 -10.37
CA SER A 150 1.46 14.14 -10.69
C SER A 150 0.04 13.68 -10.36
N ASP A 151 -0.33 12.47 -10.81
CA ASP A 151 -1.66 11.91 -10.57
C ASP A 151 -1.92 11.72 -9.06
N LEU A 152 -0.91 11.31 -8.28
CA LEU A 152 -1.04 11.18 -6.82
C LEU A 152 -1.19 12.54 -6.13
N GLU A 153 -0.49 13.58 -6.58
CA GLU A 153 -0.63 14.94 -6.05
C GLU A 153 -2.04 15.50 -6.34
N ASP A 154 -2.57 15.32 -7.56
CA ASP A 154 -3.93 15.69 -7.93
C ASP A 154 -4.97 14.94 -7.09
N LEU A 155 -4.78 13.63 -6.93
CA LEU A 155 -5.62 12.80 -6.07
C LEU A 155 -5.59 13.26 -4.61
N ALA A 156 -4.44 13.67 -4.06
CA ALA A 156 -4.35 14.23 -2.71
C ALA A 156 -5.15 15.53 -2.56
N ASP A 157 -5.37 16.24 -3.66
CA ASP A 157 -5.97 17.58 -3.72
C ASP A 157 -7.47 17.55 -3.99
N GLY A 158 -8.05 16.35 -4.10
CA GLY A 158 -9.47 16.17 -4.39
C GLY A 158 -9.79 16.20 -5.87
N ILE A 159 -8.80 16.04 -6.76
CA ILE A 159 -8.96 16.07 -8.20
C ILE A 159 -8.98 14.64 -8.76
N ASP A 160 -10.03 14.30 -9.49
CA ASP A 160 -10.13 13.01 -10.19
C ASP A 160 -9.12 12.96 -11.35
N VAL A 161 -8.51 11.79 -11.56
CA VAL A 161 -7.48 11.61 -12.58
C VAL A 161 -7.86 10.52 -13.59
N LYS A 162 -7.20 10.53 -14.75
CA LYS A 162 -7.26 9.44 -15.73
C LYS A 162 -5.91 8.75 -15.81
N ALA A 163 -5.73 7.70 -15.02
CA ALA A 163 -4.49 6.95 -14.96
C ALA A 163 -4.27 6.14 -16.27
N PRO A 164 -3.02 5.82 -16.63
CA PRO A 164 -2.73 4.84 -17.67
C PRO A 164 -3.24 3.44 -17.30
N MET A 165 -3.34 2.55 -18.29
CA MET A 165 -3.61 1.12 -18.09
C MET A 165 -2.55 0.31 -18.82
N TYR A 166 -1.72 -0.40 -18.09
CA TYR A 166 -0.78 -1.36 -18.65
C TYR A 166 -1.46 -2.73 -18.84
N LEU A 167 -1.30 -3.35 -20.00
CA LEU A 167 -1.93 -4.65 -20.29
C LEU A 167 -1.05 -5.82 -19.80
N PRO A 168 -1.49 -6.62 -18.81
CA PRO A 168 -0.72 -7.74 -18.26
C PRO A 168 -0.85 -9.01 -19.11
N ASN A 169 -0.79 -8.86 -20.45
CA ASN A 169 -0.97 -9.94 -21.43
C ASN A 169 0.32 -10.24 -22.22
N GLY A 170 1.45 -9.66 -21.82
CA GLY A 170 2.74 -9.82 -22.49
C GLY A 170 2.93 -8.98 -23.75
N THR A 171 1.95 -8.14 -24.14
CA THR A 171 2.11 -7.23 -25.30
C THR A 171 2.93 -5.98 -24.98
N GLY A 172 3.08 -5.63 -23.70
CA GLY A 172 3.83 -4.45 -23.27
C GLY A 172 3.14 -3.12 -23.54
N VAL A 173 1.85 -3.15 -23.93
CA VAL A 173 1.08 -1.95 -24.27
C VAL A 173 0.67 -1.21 -23.00
N SER A 174 0.91 0.11 -22.99
CA SER A 174 0.44 1.04 -21.96
C SER A 174 -0.51 2.06 -22.58
N MET A 175 -1.79 1.98 -22.21
CA MET A 175 -2.82 2.87 -22.74
C MET A 175 -2.91 4.14 -21.89
N PRO A 176 -2.59 5.33 -22.42
CA PRO A 176 -2.66 6.56 -21.64
C PRO A 176 -4.12 6.94 -21.35
N LYS A 177 -4.38 7.48 -20.14
CA LYS A 177 -5.69 8.01 -19.72
C LYS A 177 -6.86 7.02 -19.87
N ALA A 178 -6.62 5.76 -19.53
CA ALA A 178 -7.56 4.67 -19.75
C ALA A 178 -8.40 4.30 -18.52
N LEU A 179 -7.96 4.65 -17.30
CA LEU A 179 -8.67 4.34 -16.06
C LEU A 179 -9.16 5.62 -15.40
N ASP A 180 -10.47 5.76 -15.20
CA ASP A 180 -11.02 6.82 -14.37
C ASP A 180 -10.78 6.49 -12.89
N VAL A 181 -10.07 7.38 -12.19
CA VAL A 181 -9.68 7.19 -10.79
C VAL A 181 -10.23 8.37 -9.97
N PRO A 182 -11.33 8.16 -9.22
CA PRO A 182 -11.92 9.22 -8.42
C PRO A 182 -11.05 9.55 -7.21
N SER A 183 -11.03 10.80 -6.79
CA SER A 183 -10.35 11.24 -5.57
C SER A 183 -11.26 11.10 -4.35
N GLN A 184 -11.16 9.95 -3.68
CA GLN A 184 -11.85 9.72 -2.40
C GLN A 184 -10.99 10.18 -1.21
N LYS A 185 -11.63 10.34 -0.05
CA LYS A 185 -10.95 10.83 1.18
C LYS A 185 -9.78 9.93 1.62
N ILE A 186 -9.84 8.65 1.30
CA ILE A 186 -8.77 7.66 1.53
C ILE A 186 -8.40 7.05 0.19
N ILE A 187 -7.11 7.08 -0.12
CA ILE A 187 -6.55 6.59 -1.38
C ILE A 187 -5.42 5.64 -1.03
N VAL A 188 -5.58 4.38 -1.41
CA VAL A 188 -4.61 3.32 -1.16
C VAL A 188 -3.91 2.98 -2.47
N VAL A 189 -2.60 3.11 -2.48
CA VAL A 189 -1.78 2.90 -3.66
C VAL A 189 -0.85 1.74 -3.38
N GLU A 190 -0.85 0.73 -4.25
CA GLU A 190 -0.04 -0.47 -4.07
C GLU A 190 0.88 -0.76 -5.25
N GLY A 191 1.99 -1.42 -4.97
CA GLY A 191 2.96 -1.88 -5.96
C GLY A 191 4.36 -1.36 -5.67
N ILE A 192 5.34 -1.87 -6.40
CA ILE A 192 6.75 -1.65 -6.09
C ILE A 192 7.18 -0.19 -6.30
N ALA A 193 6.58 0.49 -7.29
CA ALA A 193 6.92 1.86 -7.64
C ALA A 193 6.35 2.93 -6.68
N THR A 194 5.52 2.54 -5.70
CA THR A 194 5.05 3.47 -4.65
C THR A 194 6.18 4.13 -3.88
N MET A 195 7.35 3.49 -3.77
CA MET A 195 8.49 4.06 -3.04
C MET A 195 9.62 4.55 -3.95
N TYR A 196 9.45 4.52 -5.28
CA TYR A 196 10.53 4.88 -6.19
C TYR A 196 10.80 6.38 -6.21
N GLU A 197 12.08 6.73 -6.18
CA GLU A 197 12.60 8.08 -6.35
C GLU A 197 11.83 9.14 -5.54
N ASN A 198 11.15 10.06 -6.22
CA ASN A 198 10.41 11.17 -5.65
C ASN A 198 8.93 10.81 -5.36
N VAL A 199 8.42 9.66 -5.83
CA VAL A 199 7.03 9.22 -5.62
C VAL A 199 6.77 8.95 -4.14
N LYS A 200 7.78 8.42 -3.43
CA LYS A 200 7.70 8.10 -2.00
C LYS A 200 7.32 9.30 -1.12
N ASP A 201 7.56 10.53 -1.56
CA ASP A 201 7.37 11.75 -0.76
C ASP A 201 5.92 12.24 -0.77
N VAL A 202 5.06 11.67 -1.61
CA VAL A 202 3.64 12.07 -1.73
C VAL A 202 2.79 11.41 -0.63
N PHE A 203 3.21 10.27 -0.10
CA PHE A 203 2.41 9.47 0.84
C PHE A 203 2.41 10.00 2.27
N ASP A 204 1.23 9.95 2.90
CA ASP A 204 1.02 10.27 4.31
C ASP A 204 1.34 9.09 5.23
N ILE A 205 1.14 7.87 4.71
CA ILE A 205 1.45 6.59 5.38
C ILE A 205 2.18 5.68 4.39
N LYS A 206 3.36 5.20 4.77
CA LYS A 206 4.20 4.30 3.98
C LYS A 206 4.27 2.93 4.63
N ILE A 207 3.71 1.92 3.96
CA ILE A 207 3.64 0.55 4.45
C ILE A 207 4.57 -0.32 3.61
N TYR A 208 5.42 -1.10 4.28
CA TYR A 208 6.21 -2.16 3.65
C TYR A 208 5.67 -3.52 4.09
N VAL A 209 5.25 -4.35 3.14
CA VAL A 209 4.80 -5.71 3.41
C VAL A 209 5.97 -6.68 3.27
N GLU A 210 6.40 -7.24 4.40
CA GLU A 210 7.53 -8.15 4.54
C GLU A 210 7.04 -9.60 4.62
N THR A 211 7.71 -10.50 3.92
CA THR A 211 7.46 -11.95 3.98
C THR A 211 8.75 -12.67 3.70
N GLU A 212 8.94 -13.85 4.29
CA GLU A 212 10.12 -14.68 4.05
C GLU A 212 10.26 -15.06 2.57
N ASN A 213 11.50 -15.09 2.08
CA ASN A 213 11.80 -15.32 0.68
C ASN A 213 11.28 -16.68 0.16
N GLU A 214 11.41 -17.74 0.94
CA GLU A 214 10.91 -19.08 0.56
C GLU A 214 9.39 -19.08 0.39
N LEU A 215 8.66 -18.42 1.29
CA LEU A 215 7.21 -18.32 1.19
C LEU A 215 6.79 -17.46 -0.02
N ARG A 216 7.48 -16.34 -0.26
CA ARG A 216 7.28 -15.51 -1.46
C ARG A 216 7.52 -16.32 -2.74
N LYS A 217 8.60 -17.10 -2.78
CA LYS A 217 8.95 -17.97 -3.91
C LYS A 217 7.84 -18.98 -4.17
N ASN A 218 7.40 -19.70 -3.13
CA ASN A 218 6.33 -20.70 -3.26
C ASN A 218 5.02 -20.07 -3.76
N ARG A 219 4.62 -18.91 -3.21
CA ARG A 219 3.46 -18.14 -3.68
C ARG A 219 3.61 -17.71 -5.13
N PHE A 220 4.79 -17.24 -5.52
CA PHE A 220 5.08 -16.82 -6.89
C PHE A 220 4.99 -18.01 -7.87
N MET A 221 5.68 -19.12 -7.56
CA MET A 221 5.74 -20.31 -8.40
C MET A 221 4.34 -20.91 -8.61
N SER A 222 3.56 -21.05 -7.53
CA SER A 222 2.17 -21.55 -7.61
C SER A 222 1.33 -20.68 -8.55
N ARG A 223 1.34 -19.35 -8.41
CA ARG A 223 0.60 -18.45 -9.33
C ARG A 223 1.11 -18.52 -10.77
N ALA A 224 2.42 -18.57 -10.96
CA ALA A 224 3.02 -18.61 -12.29
C ALA A 224 2.62 -19.89 -13.05
N ILE A 225 2.62 -21.04 -12.36
CA ILE A 225 2.29 -22.34 -12.95
C ILE A 225 0.78 -22.52 -13.07
N GLU A 226 0.02 -22.31 -11.98
CA GLU A 226 -1.40 -22.65 -11.90
C GLU A 226 -2.31 -21.58 -12.51
N GLU A 227 -2.02 -20.29 -12.29
CA GLU A 227 -2.89 -19.20 -12.75
C GLU A 227 -2.45 -18.67 -14.14
N ARG A 228 -1.16 -18.74 -14.45
CA ARG A 228 -0.57 -18.15 -15.67
C ARG A 228 -0.05 -19.19 -16.67
N ASN A 229 -0.19 -20.49 -16.38
CA ASN A 229 0.22 -21.60 -17.25
C ASN A 229 1.68 -21.51 -17.73
N GLN A 230 2.60 -20.98 -16.91
CA GLN A 230 4.02 -20.97 -17.22
C GLN A 230 4.63 -22.35 -16.98
N SER A 231 5.65 -22.72 -17.76
CA SER A 231 6.49 -23.86 -17.41
C SER A 231 7.25 -23.58 -16.11
N GLU A 232 7.56 -24.63 -15.35
CA GLU A 232 8.33 -24.51 -14.12
C GLU A 232 9.69 -23.84 -14.35
N GLU A 233 10.35 -24.15 -15.46
CA GLU A 233 11.62 -23.54 -15.86
C GLU A 233 11.49 -22.02 -16.07
N ASN A 234 10.48 -21.58 -16.83
CA ASN A 234 10.25 -20.15 -17.07
C ASN A 234 9.82 -19.44 -15.79
N ALA A 235 8.98 -20.06 -14.97
CA ALA A 235 8.57 -19.51 -13.68
C ALA A 235 9.77 -19.33 -12.73
N MET A 236 10.67 -20.30 -12.67
CA MET A 236 11.87 -20.23 -11.82
C MET A 236 12.83 -19.14 -12.31
N LYS A 237 13.04 -19.05 -13.62
CA LYS A 237 13.82 -17.97 -14.24
C LYS A 237 13.22 -16.60 -13.96
N HIS A 238 11.89 -16.47 -14.11
CA HIS A 238 11.16 -15.26 -13.77
C HIS A 238 11.37 -14.86 -12.31
N TRP A 239 11.24 -15.82 -11.39
CA TRP A 239 11.44 -15.60 -9.96
C TRP A 239 12.81 -14.98 -9.67
N HIS A 240 13.88 -15.47 -10.29
CA HIS A 240 15.23 -14.93 -10.08
C HIS A 240 15.31 -13.44 -10.43
N TYR A 241 14.83 -13.06 -11.61
CA TYR A 241 14.80 -11.67 -12.03
C TYR A 241 14.01 -10.77 -11.07
N ILE A 242 12.83 -11.22 -10.62
CA ILE A 242 12.00 -10.46 -9.66
C ILE A 242 12.66 -10.38 -8.28
N ALA A 243 13.34 -11.44 -7.84
CA ALA A 243 14.03 -11.47 -6.56
C ALA A 243 15.22 -10.51 -6.57
N ASP A 244 16.00 -10.50 -7.65
CA ASP A 244 17.14 -9.61 -7.84
C ASP A 244 16.70 -8.14 -7.88
N ALA A 245 15.65 -7.83 -8.65
CA ALA A 245 15.07 -6.49 -8.67
C ALA A 245 14.46 -6.09 -7.32
N GLY A 246 13.84 -7.03 -6.61
CA GLY A 246 13.32 -6.83 -5.26
C GLY A 246 14.42 -6.43 -4.27
N GLU A 247 15.56 -7.12 -4.30
CA GLU A 247 16.72 -6.80 -3.45
C GLU A 247 17.31 -5.44 -3.81
N LYS A 248 17.40 -5.13 -5.11
CA LYS A 248 18.02 -3.91 -5.63
C LYS A 248 17.18 -2.67 -5.40
N TYR A 249 15.89 -2.74 -5.71
CA TYR A 249 15.03 -1.56 -5.75
C TYR A 249 14.02 -1.51 -4.61
N VAL A 250 13.50 -2.63 -4.10
CA VAL A 250 12.36 -2.59 -3.17
C VAL A 250 12.79 -2.67 -1.72
N LYS A 251 13.64 -3.65 -1.38
CA LYS A 251 14.10 -3.91 -0.01
C LYS A 251 14.78 -2.72 0.69
N PRO A 252 15.54 -1.83 0.00
CA PRO A 252 16.10 -0.64 0.65
C PRO A 252 15.04 0.24 1.32
N PHE A 253 13.82 0.30 0.77
CA PHE A 253 12.72 1.13 1.29
C PHE A 253 12.12 0.63 2.60
N ARG A 254 12.43 -0.62 3.01
CA ARG A 254 12.03 -1.12 4.33
C ARG A 254 12.45 -0.19 5.47
N LYS A 255 13.60 0.51 5.33
CA LYS A 255 14.09 1.47 6.33
C LYS A 255 13.36 2.81 6.32
N GLU A 256 12.70 3.14 5.21
CA GLU A 256 11.96 4.41 5.03
C GLU A 256 10.46 4.25 5.31
N ALA A 257 9.97 3.02 5.46
CA ALA A 257 8.58 2.73 5.76
C ALA A 257 8.19 3.22 7.17
N ASP A 258 6.95 3.69 7.29
CA ASP A 258 6.33 4.04 8.56
C ASP A 258 5.98 2.78 9.36
N LEU A 259 5.49 1.76 8.65
CA LEU A 259 5.07 0.48 9.19
C LEU A 259 5.62 -0.65 8.32
N VAL A 260 6.23 -1.65 8.95
CA VAL A 260 6.56 -2.92 8.30
C VAL A 260 5.52 -3.94 8.77
N LEU A 261 4.69 -4.43 7.85
CA LEU A 261 3.65 -5.41 8.12
C LEU A 261 4.09 -6.80 7.68
N ASN A 262 3.74 -7.81 8.46
CA ASN A 262 3.92 -9.21 8.15
C ASN A 262 2.88 -9.66 7.10
N GLY A 263 3.32 -9.95 5.88
CA GLY A 263 2.47 -10.43 4.79
C GLY A 263 1.97 -11.87 4.92
N ASN A 264 2.24 -12.52 6.05
CA ASN A 264 1.71 -13.83 6.42
C ASN A 264 0.85 -13.81 7.69
N SER A 265 0.53 -12.63 8.21
CA SER A 265 -0.34 -12.48 9.37
C SER A 265 -1.80 -12.88 9.08
N ASP A 266 -2.55 -13.17 10.14
CA ASP A 266 -4.00 -13.37 10.07
C ASP A 266 -4.73 -12.09 9.61
N LEU A 267 -5.45 -12.19 8.48
CA LEU A 267 -6.25 -11.10 7.93
C LEU A 267 -7.44 -10.76 8.83
N GLY A 268 -8.02 -11.72 9.55
CA GLY A 268 -9.11 -11.45 10.50
C GLY A 268 -8.62 -10.59 11.66
N TYR A 269 -7.41 -10.86 12.17
CA TYR A 269 -6.78 -10.00 13.18
C TYR A 269 -6.47 -8.59 12.63
N PHE A 270 -5.98 -8.51 11.39
CA PHE A 270 -5.75 -7.22 10.73
C PHE A 270 -7.05 -6.41 10.57
N ALA A 271 -8.13 -7.06 10.15
CA ALA A 271 -9.44 -6.44 10.03
C ALA A 271 -9.92 -5.88 11.38
N GLN A 272 -9.72 -6.60 12.48
CA GLN A 272 -10.04 -6.08 13.82
C GLN A 272 -9.19 -4.85 14.20
N ILE A 273 -7.94 -4.75 13.76
CA ILE A 273 -7.13 -3.52 13.97
C ILE A 273 -7.76 -2.35 13.23
N LEU A 274 -8.15 -2.55 11.97
CA LEU A 274 -8.78 -1.52 11.14
C LEU A 274 -10.15 -1.11 11.71
N GLU A 275 -10.95 -2.06 12.17
CA GLU A 275 -12.22 -1.82 12.88
C GLU A 275 -11.99 -1.05 14.18
N TYR A 276 -10.94 -1.37 14.93
CA TYR A 276 -10.59 -0.61 16.13
C TYR A 276 -10.23 0.84 15.77
N ILE A 277 -9.46 1.07 14.71
CA ILE A 277 -9.14 2.41 14.20
C ILE A 277 -10.42 3.17 13.79
N TYR A 278 -11.34 2.51 13.11
CA TYR A 278 -12.64 3.09 12.77
C TYR A 278 -13.43 3.44 14.05
N THR A 279 -13.48 2.53 15.02
CA THR A 279 -14.21 2.72 16.27
C THR A 279 -13.68 3.92 17.04
N ILE A 280 -12.36 4.01 17.26
CA ILE A 280 -11.78 5.15 18.00
C ILE A 280 -11.95 6.49 17.27
N THR A 281 -12.14 6.49 15.94
CA THR A 281 -12.32 7.72 15.15
C THR A 281 -13.78 8.11 14.94
N ASN A 282 -14.75 7.27 15.34
CA ASN A 282 -16.18 7.52 15.14
C ASN A 282 -17.03 7.39 16.41
N ASN A 283 -16.48 6.86 17.50
CA ASN A 283 -17.18 6.64 18.77
C ASN A 283 -16.92 7.76 19.79
N PHE A 284 -17.32 8.98 19.45
CA PHE A 284 -17.28 10.14 20.34
C PHE A 284 -18.63 10.37 21.04
N GLN A 285 -18.63 11.15 22.13
CA GLN A 285 -19.84 11.67 22.77
C GLN A 285 -20.48 12.78 21.93
#